data_AF-A0A1H2T2F9-F1
#
_entry.id   AF-A0A1H2T2F9-F1
#
_cell.length_a   1.000
_cell.length_b   1.000
_cell.length_c   1.000
_cell.angle_alpha   90.00
_cell.angle_beta   90.00
_cell.angle_gamma   90.00
#
_symmetry.space_group_name_H-M   'P 1'
#
loop_
_entity.id
_entity.type
_entity.pdbx_description
1 polymer ?
#
loop_
_entity_poly.entity_id
_entity_poly.type
_entity_poly.pdbx_seq_one_letter_code
_entity_poly.pdbx_strand_id
1 'polypeptide(L)'
;MSFNFYHYFDKDIGPFTNLSKLTIEEAEEVLKQIQRDGKTFASQRSSEYMNIRRELESTARDQFIAKGGKPRNHYPHYMTLESCEWISTWYKNSGVIVISSEEFLEESVSFTYGDLFPTMRLEDGKPYRKTSLHQK
;
A
#
# COMPACT_ATOMS: atom_id res chain seq x y z
N MET A 1 -3.24 -15.00 -19.14
CA MET A 1 -2.76 -13.62 -19.41
C MET A 1 -1.84 -13.27 -18.25
N SER A 2 -0.59 -12.96 -18.53
CA SER A 2 0.35 -12.48 -17.51
C SER A 2 0.22 -10.96 -17.41
N PHE A 3 0.20 -10.44 -16.19
CA PHE A 3 0.14 -9.02 -15.90
C PHE A 3 1.41 -8.57 -15.20
N ASN A 4 1.68 -7.27 -15.21
CA ASN A 4 2.81 -6.71 -14.48
C ASN A 4 2.34 -5.94 -13.25
N PHE A 5 3.02 -6.16 -12.12
CA PHE A 5 2.87 -5.38 -10.91
C PHE A 5 3.96 -4.33 -10.80
N TYR A 6 3.57 -3.10 -10.48
CA TYR A 6 4.44 -1.94 -10.44
C TYR A 6 4.56 -1.42 -9.01
N HIS A 7 5.78 -1.42 -8.47
CA HIS A 7 6.09 -0.84 -7.17
C HIS A 7 6.82 0.49 -7.36
N TYR A 8 6.18 1.60 -6.97
CA TYR A 8 6.77 2.94 -7.00
C TYR A 8 7.41 3.27 -5.64
N PHE A 9 8.56 3.92 -5.68
CA PHE A 9 9.32 4.27 -4.49
C PHE A 9 10.18 5.51 -4.71
N ASP A 10 10.70 6.08 -3.61
CA ASP A 10 11.75 7.09 -3.68
C ASP A 10 13.12 6.39 -3.73
N LYS A 11 13.90 6.64 -4.79
CA LYS A 11 15.23 6.05 -4.99
C LYS A 11 16.21 6.39 -3.88
N ASP A 12 16.03 7.53 -3.21
CA ASP A 12 16.92 7.94 -2.12
C ASP A 12 16.67 7.09 -0.85
N ILE A 13 15.49 6.45 -0.74
CA ILE A 13 15.09 5.56 0.38
C ILE A 13 15.26 4.09 -0.01
N GLY A 14 14.95 3.74 -1.25
CA GLY A 14 14.96 2.38 -1.77
C GLY A 14 13.59 1.68 -1.73
N PRO A 15 13.45 0.58 -2.49
CA PRO A 15 12.19 -0.12 -2.69
C PRO A 15 11.73 -0.90 -1.46
N PHE A 16 10.43 -1.18 -1.38
CA PHE A 16 9.77 -2.01 -0.36
C PHE A 16 9.97 -1.55 1.09
N THR A 17 10.36 -0.30 1.29
CA THR A 17 10.39 0.35 2.60
C THR A 17 8.99 0.75 3.04
N ASN A 18 8.51 0.18 4.15
CA ASN A 18 7.14 0.34 4.61
C ASN A 18 7.11 0.86 6.06
N LEU A 19 6.41 1.98 6.32
CA LEU A 19 6.23 2.52 7.68
C LEU A 19 5.58 1.53 8.66
N SER A 20 4.74 0.61 8.19
CA SER A 20 4.09 -0.41 9.01
C SER A 20 5.05 -1.51 9.48
N LYS A 21 6.28 -1.54 8.95
CA LYS A 21 7.38 -2.37 9.48
C LYS A 21 7.98 -1.81 10.77
N LEU A 22 7.90 -0.50 10.96
CA LEU A 22 8.52 0.22 12.08
C LEU A 22 7.63 0.13 13.34
N THR A 23 8.19 0.46 14.51
CA THR A 23 7.35 0.72 15.70
C THR A 23 6.49 1.98 15.48
N ILE A 24 5.53 2.24 16.37
CA ILE A 24 4.68 3.45 16.26
C ILE A 24 5.57 4.68 16.40
N GLU A 25 6.48 4.68 17.37
CA GLU A 25 7.39 5.78 17.69
C GLU A 25 8.34 6.05 16.52
N GLU A 26 8.95 5.01 15.96
CA GLU A 26 9.81 5.14 14.78
C GLU A 26 9.04 5.67 13.57
N ALA A 27 7.83 5.16 13.31
CA ALA A 27 7.00 5.62 12.21
C ALA A 27 6.56 7.08 12.38
N GLU A 28 6.25 7.50 13.61
CA GLU A 28 5.92 8.88 13.94
C GLU A 28 7.10 9.82 13.69
N GLU A 29 8.32 9.44 14.06
CA GLU A 29 9.51 10.25 13.78
C GLU A 29 9.76 10.38 12.27
N VAL A 30 9.60 9.30 11.51
CA VAL A 30 9.69 9.35 10.04
C VAL A 30 8.60 10.27 9.46
N LEU A 31 7.36 10.20 9.95
CA LEU A 31 6.29 11.09 9.49
C LEU A 31 6.56 12.55 9.83
N LYS A 32 7.06 12.85 11.04
CA LYS A 32 7.46 14.22 11.43
C LYS A 32 8.54 14.75 10.50
N GLN A 33 9.51 13.91 10.12
CA GLN A 33 10.55 14.32 9.17
C GLN A 33 9.97 14.62 7.78
N ILE A 34 9.10 13.75 7.27
CA ILE A 34 8.42 13.94 5.98
C ILE A 34 7.56 15.23 5.99
N GLN A 35 6.85 15.50 7.09
CA GLN A 35 6.05 16.71 7.28
C GLN A 35 6.93 17.97 7.28
N ARG A 36 8.05 17.97 8.00
CA ARG A 36 9.02 19.08 8.03
C ARG A 36 9.62 19.35 6.66
N ASP A 37 9.92 18.29 5.91
CA ASP A 37 10.49 18.44 4.57
C ASP A 37 9.49 19.05 3.59
N GLY A 38 8.18 18.81 3.76
CA GLY A 38 7.09 19.51 3.08
C GLY A 38 7.02 19.31 1.56
N LYS A 39 7.82 18.38 1.01
CA LYS A 39 8.11 18.27 -0.42
C LYS A 39 7.38 17.15 -1.14
N THR A 40 6.66 16.29 -0.42
CA THR A 40 6.02 15.09 -1.00
C THR A 40 4.56 15.03 -0.58
N PHE A 41 3.74 14.28 -1.32
CA PHE A 41 2.33 14.07 -0.97
C PHE A 41 2.15 13.53 0.46
N ALA A 42 3.13 12.77 0.96
CA ALA A 42 3.14 12.21 2.30
C ALA A 42 3.24 13.27 3.43
N SER A 43 3.69 14.50 3.14
CA SER A 43 3.80 15.57 4.14
C SER A 43 2.44 16.11 4.61
N GLN A 44 1.35 15.74 3.95
CA GLN A 44 -0.02 16.17 4.30
C GLN A 44 -0.74 15.18 5.24
N ARG A 45 -0.06 14.10 5.66
CA ARG A 45 -0.67 13.05 6.50
C ARG A 45 -0.88 13.53 7.93
N SER A 46 -2.03 13.20 8.53
CA SER A 46 -2.34 13.54 9.92
C SER A 46 -1.53 12.70 10.92
N SER A 47 -1.51 13.11 12.18
CA SER A 47 -0.90 12.34 13.27
C SER A 47 -1.55 10.95 13.46
N GLU A 48 -2.85 10.83 13.18
CA GLU A 48 -3.57 9.56 13.27
C GLU A 48 -3.31 8.62 12.09
N TYR A 49 -2.54 9.05 11.08
CA TYR A 49 -2.32 8.30 9.85
C TYR A 49 -1.82 6.87 10.10
N MET A 50 -0.86 6.68 11.02
CA MET A 50 -0.33 5.34 11.30
C MET A 50 -1.33 4.43 11.99
N ASN A 51 -2.13 4.95 12.92
CA ASN A 51 -3.16 4.17 13.60
C ASN A 51 -4.21 3.69 12.60
N ILE A 52 -4.73 4.61 11.80
CA ILE A 52 -5.71 4.31 10.75
C ILE A 52 -5.11 3.32 9.74
N ARG A 53 -3.87 3.55 9.29
CA ARG A 53 -3.20 2.67 8.33
C ARG A 53 -3.12 1.23 8.84
N ARG A 54 -2.68 1.03 10.08
CA ARG A 54 -2.53 -0.30 10.68
C ARG A 54 -3.87 -1.00 10.85
N GLU A 55 -4.91 -0.28 11.25
CA GLU A 55 -6.27 -0.82 11.35
C GLU A 55 -6.79 -1.30 9.99
N LEU A 56 -6.60 -0.48 8.94
CA LEU A 56 -7.01 -0.83 7.59
C LEU A 56 -6.21 -2.03 7.05
N GLU A 57 -4.90 -2.05 7.24
CA GLU A 57 -4.03 -3.16 6.84
C GLU A 57 -4.41 -4.46 7.56
N SER A 58 -4.71 -4.40 8.86
CA SER A 58 -5.21 -5.55 9.63
C SER A 58 -6.52 -6.06 9.06
N THR A 59 -7.49 -5.16 8.83
CA THR A 59 -8.79 -5.52 8.25
C THR A 59 -8.63 -6.17 6.88
N ALA A 60 -7.79 -5.62 6.01
CA ALA A 60 -7.52 -6.17 4.69
C ALA A 60 -6.86 -7.55 4.76
N ARG A 61 -5.94 -7.74 5.71
CA ARG A 61 -5.27 -9.02 5.95
C ARG A 61 -6.25 -10.08 6.44
N ASP A 62 -7.14 -9.73 7.35
CA ASP A 62 -8.14 -10.67 7.88
C ASP A 62 -9.14 -11.09 6.79
N GLN A 63 -9.59 -10.14 5.97
CA GLN A 63 -10.42 -10.44 4.80
C GLN A 63 -9.70 -11.33 3.78
N PHE A 64 -8.41 -11.11 3.56
CA PHE A 64 -7.60 -11.91 2.65
C PHE A 64 -7.47 -13.36 3.15
N ILE A 65 -7.17 -13.54 4.44
CA ILE A 65 -7.10 -14.87 5.09
C ILE A 65 -8.45 -15.59 5.03
N ALA A 66 -9.54 -14.89 5.33
CA ALA A 66 -10.89 -15.46 5.27
C ALA A 66 -11.27 -15.98 3.86
N LYS A 67 -10.60 -15.49 2.81
CA LYS A 67 -10.80 -15.93 1.42
C LYS A 67 -9.84 -17.04 0.98
N GLY A 68 -8.93 -17.50 1.84
CA GLY A 68 -7.95 -18.54 1.52
C GLY A 68 -6.53 -18.03 1.30
N GLY A 69 -6.30 -16.72 1.39
CA GLY A 69 -4.97 -16.13 1.32
C GLY A 69 -4.06 -16.56 2.46
N LYS A 70 -2.76 -16.61 2.18
CA LYS A 70 -1.69 -16.99 3.11
C LYS A 70 -0.62 -15.90 3.20
N PRO A 71 -0.95 -14.69 3.71
CA PRO A 71 0.02 -13.62 3.87
C PRO A 71 1.10 -14.01 4.88
N ARG A 72 2.37 -13.84 4.50
CA ARG A 72 3.53 -14.12 5.37
C ARG A 72 3.84 -12.96 6.33
N ASN A 73 3.60 -11.72 5.90
CA ASN A 73 3.86 -10.52 6.68
C ASN A 73 2.59 -10.00 7.37
N HIS A 74 2.77 -9.15 8.39
CA HIS A 74 1.67 -8.44 9.06
C HIS A 74 1.20 -7.19 8.29
N TYR A 75 2.01 -6.71 7.34
CA TYR A 75 1.71 -5.58 6.47
C TYR A 75 1.87 -5.97 5.00
N PRO A 76 1.13 -5.33 4.08
CA PRO A 76 1.24 -5.59 2.64
C PRO A 76 2.44 -4.85 2.01
N HIS A 77 2.90 -5.36 0.87
CA HIS A 77 3.68 -4.57 -0.09
C HIS A 77 2.74 -4.08 -1.19
N TYR A 78 2.61 -2.77 -1.32
CA TYR A 78 1.71 -2.16 -2.28
C TYR A 78 2.35 -2.09 -3.67
N MET A 79 1.57 -2.50 -4.66
CA MET A 79 1.87 -2.42 -6.08
C MET A 79 0.59 -2.06 -6.84
N THR A 80 0.73 -1.46 -8.03
CA THR A 80 -0.41 -1.33 -8.96
C THR A 80 -0.39 -2.46 -9.97
N LEU A 81 -1.59 -2.88 -10.37
CA LEU A 81 -1.79 -3.63 -11.61
C LEU A 81 -1.65 -2.64 -12.76
N GLU A 82 -0.69 -2.88 -13.66
CA GLU A 82 -0.29 -1.94 -14.72
C GLU A 82 0.37 -0.63 -14.24
N SER A 83 0.95 0.10 -15.20
CA SER A 83 1.66 1.35 -14.95
C SER A 83 0.70 2.49 -14.55
N CYS A 84 1.12 3.36 -13.64
CA CYS A 84 0.38 4.51 -13.16
C CYS A 84 1.34 5.70 -12.96
N GLU A 85 1.48 6.55 -13.98
CA GLU A 85 2.39 7.69 -13.95
C GLU A 85 2.09 8.67 -12.81
N TRP A 86 0.82 8.80 -12.43
CA TRP A 86 0.41 9.69 -11.35
C TRP A 86 1.08 9.35 -10.01
N ILE A 87 1.24 8.07 -9.68
CA ILE A 87 1.90 7.66 -8.43
C ILE A 87 3.39 8.04 -8.44
N SER A 88 4.03 8.06 -9.61
CA SER A 88 5.44 8.48 -9.72
C SER A 88 5.63 9.93 -9.25
N THR A 89 4.61 10.78 -9.42
CA THR A 89 4.65 12.19 -8.98
C THR A 89 4.65 12.38 -7.46
N TRP A 90 4.37 11.31 -6.69
CA TRP A 90 4.36 11.37 -5.22
C TRP A 90 5.77 11.41 -4.62
N TYR A 91 6.79 11.05 -5.40
CA TYR A 91 8.18 10.92 -4.98
C TYR A 91 9.05 11.98 -5.65
N LYS A 92 10.05 12.49 -4.93
CA LYS A 92 10.97 13.49 -5.47
C LYS A 92 11.94 12.86 -6.47
N ASN A 93 12.51 11.71 -6.11
CA ASN A 93 13.39 10.92 -6.97
C ASN A 93 12.71 9.57 -7.26
N SER A 94 11.69 9.57 -8.12
CA SER A 94 10.88 8.37 -8.34
C SER A 94 11.67 7.23 -9.00
N GLY A 95 11.46 6.02 -8.47
CA GLY A 95 11.84 4.76 -9.07
C GLY A 95 10.64 3.82 -9.19
N VAL A 96 10.74 2.86 -10.11
CA VAL A 96 9.73 1.82 -10.31
C VAL A 96 10.41 0.46 -10.44
N ILE A 97 9.88 -0.55 -9.75
CA ILE A 97 10.20 -1.96 -9.98
C ILE A 97 8.98 -2.58 -10.66
N VAL A 98 9.22 -3.34 -11.72
CA VAL A 98 8.20 -4.09 -12.45
C VAL A 98 8.45 -5.57 -12.23
N ILE A 99 7.44 -6.29 -11.78
CA ILE A 99 7.52 -7.74 -11.50
C ILE A 99 6.36 -8.43 -12.22
N SER A 100 6.66 -9.52 -12.92
CA SER A 100 5.63 -10.36 -13.55
C SER A 100 4.73 -10.95 -12.47
N SER A 101 3.42 -11.02 -12.73
CA SER A 101 2.46 -11.70 -11.84
C SER A 101 2.81 -13.18 -11.63
N GLU A 102 3.55 -13.79 -12.55
CA GLU A 102 3.98 -15.19 -12.48
C GLU A 102 5.04 -15.45 -11.39
N GLU A 103 5.70 -14.41 -10.88
CA GLU A 103 6.65 -14.50 -9.77
C GLU A 103 5.95 -14.62 -8.40
N PHE A 104 4.62 -14.46 -8.35
CA PHE A 104 3.85 -14.49 -7.12
C PHE A 104 3.00 -15.75 -7.01
N LEU A 105 2.95 -16.30 -5.80
CA LEU A 105 1.94 -17.30 -5.46
C LEU A 105 0.58 -16.62 -5.38
N GLU A 106 -0.46 -17.21 -5.96
CA GLU A 106 -1.82 -16.66 -5.92
C GLU A 106 -2.30 -16.44 -4.47
N GLU A 107 -1.98 -17.38 -3.58
CA GLU A 107 -2.26 -17.28 -2.13
C GLU A 107 -1.49 -16.15 -1.42
N SER A 108 -0.57 -15.47 -2.09
CA SER A 108 0.18 -14.32 -1.55
C SER A 108 -0.31 -12.97 -2.05
N VAL A 109 -1.26 -12.95 -3.00
CA VAL A 109 -1.77 -11.74 -3.65
C VAL A 109 -3.24 -11.50 -3.30
N SER A 110 -3.53 -10.26 -2.88
CA SER A 110 -4.89 -9.70 -2.84
C SER A 110 -4.89 -8.35 -3.54
N PHE A 111 -6.07 -7.90 -3.96
CA PHE A 111 -6.20 -6.60 -4.64
C PHE A 111 -7.42 -5.83 -4.15
N THR A 112 -7.32 -4.51 -4.23
CA THR A 112 -8.40 -3.56 -3.98
C THR A 112 -8.59 -2.67 -5.20
N TYR A 113 -9.80 -2.17 -5.41
CA TYR A 113 -10.03 -1.12 -6.39
C TYR A 113 -9.70 0.23 -5.76
N GLY A 114 -8.50 0.72 -6.07
CA GLY A 114 -7.92 1.92 -5.49
C GLY A 114 -7.10 1.64 -4.22
N ASP A 115 -6.57 2.73 -3.65
CA ASP A 115 -5.79 2.69 -2.40
C ASP A 115 -6.66 2.22 -1.23
N LEU A 116 -6.03 1.57 -0.24
CA LEU A 116 -6.73 0.97 0.88
C LEU A 116 -7.50 2.02 1.71
N PHE A 117 -6.98 3.24 1.83
CA PHE A 117 -7.65 4.33 2.55
C PHE A 117 -9.03 4.67 1.96
N PRO A 118 -9.14 5.09 0.68
CA PRO A 118 -10.45 5.32 0.09
C PRO A 118 -11.26 4.01 0.06
N THR A 119 -10.69 2.87 -0.33
CA THR A 119 -11.46 1.62 -0.47
C THR A 119 -12.20 1.27 0.83
N MET A 120 -11.55 1.42 1.98
CA MET A 120 -12.13 1.02 3.27
C MET A 120 -12.89 2.14 4.01
N ARG A 121 -12.61 3.42 3.74
CA ARG A 121 -13.16 4.54 4.53
C ARG A 121 -14.17 5.44 3.81
N LEU A 122 -14.19 5.44 2.48
CA LEU A 122 -15.07 6.32 1.72
C LEU A 122 -16.40 5.62 1.39
N GLU A 123 -17.50 6.23 1.80
CA GLU A 123 -18.87 5.75 1.56
C GLU A 123 -19.51 6.49 0.37
N ASP A 124 -19.07 6.16 -0.84
CA ASP A 124 -19.60 6.76 -2.09
C ASP A 124 -20.58 5.83 -2.83
N GLY A 125 -21.08 4.79 -2.17
CA GLY A 125 -22.05 3.83 -2.72
C GLY A 125 -21.50 2.88 -3.77
N LYS A 126 -20.19 2.89 -4.06
CA LYS A 126 -19.61 1.99 -5.07
C LYS A 126 -19.49 0.55 -4.56
N PRO A 127 -19.76 -0.45 -5.42
CA PRO A 127 -19.88 -1.86 -4.99
C PRO A 127 -18.56 -2.48 -4.53
N TYR A 128 -17.42 -1.86 -4.87
CA TYR A 128 -16.09 -2.32 -4.48
C TYR A 128 -15.58 -1.73 -3.16
N ARG A 129 -16.37 -0.90 -2.47
CA ARG A 129 -15.99 -0.36 -1.15
C ARG A 129 -15.96 -1.46 -0.09
N LYS A 130 -15.14 -1.24 0.94
CA LYS A 130 -14.98 -2.11 2.13
C LYS A 130 -14.58 -3.55 1.81
N THR A 131 -14.10 -3.82 0.59
CA THR A 131 -13.83 -5.16 0.10
C THR A 131 -12.39 -5.27 -0.39
N SER A 132 -11.60 -6.16 0.22
CA SER A 132 -10.40 -6.74 -0.37
C SER A 132 -10.81 -7.96 -1.20
N LEU A 133 -10.44 -8.02 -2.48
CA LEU A 133 -10.75 -9.14 -3.36
C LEU A 133 -9.57 -10.12 -3.39
N HIS A 134 -9.89 -11.41 -3.39
CA HIS A 134 -8.94 -12.49 -3.60
C HIS A 134 -9.19 -13.06 -4.99
N GLN A 135 -8.12 -13.32 -5.73
CA GLN A 135 -8.21 -14.05 -6.99
C GLN A 135 -8.65 -15.50 -6.67
N LYS A 136 -9.54 -16.04 -7.50
CA LYS A 136 -10.07 -17.39 -7.42
C LYS A 136 -9.70 -18.12 -8.70
#